data_AF-O46199-F1
#
_entry.id   AF-O46199-F1
#
_cell.length_a   1.000
_cell.length_b   1.000
_cell.length_c   1.000
_cell.angle_alpha   90.00
_cell.angle_beta   90.00
_cell.angle_gamma   90.00
#
_symmetry.space_group_name_H-M   'P 1'
#
loop_
_entity.id
_entity.type
_entity.pdbx_description
1 polymer ?
#
loop_
_entity_poly.entity_id
_entity_poly.type
_entity_poly.pdbx_seq_one_letter_code
_entity_poly.pdbx_strand_id
1 'polypeptide(L)'
;MKLIKVTLVFSLLALVFVAQTEAQNPIWENWLACNRIGTKALASLLRETIPTVRNLLNCIDFNPPTDIGNSYLSKLKLYYELVKRGALDKTQCLIVPLKESVRLLRPYVKSLETNKCLGE
;
A
#
# COMPACT_ATOMS: atom_id res chain seq x y z
N MET A 1 -26.78 0.70 15.57
CA MET A 1 -26.66 -0.68 16.11
C MET A 1 -25.55 -1.54 15.47
N LYS A 2 -25.14 -1.34 14.21
CA LYS A 2 -24.04 -2.14 13.61
C LYS A 2 -22.68 -1.93 14.30
N LEU A 3 -22.34 -0.68 14.66
CA LEU A 3 -21.06 -0.35 15.33
C LEU A 3 -20.87 -1.11 16.65
N ILE A 4 -21.90 -1.18 17.50
CA ILE A 4 -21.82 -1.88 18.79
C ILE A 4 -21.54 -3.38 18.59
N LYS A 5 -22.16 -4.01 17.58
CA LYS A 5 -21.89 -5.42 17.26
C LYS A 5 -20.45 -5.61 16.78
N VAL A 6 -19.95 -4.70 15.95
CA VAL A 6 -18.55 -4.74 15.48
C VAL A 6 -17.58 -4.55 16.64
N THR A 7 -17.78 -3.55 17.50
CA THR A 7 -16.91 -3.31 18.65
C THR A 7 -16.94 -4.48 19.63
N LEU A 8 -18.11 -5.09 19.87
CA LEU A 8 -18.23 -6.24 20.77
C LEU A 8 -17.51 -7.48 20.19
N VAL A 9 -17.63 -7.73 18.88
CA VAL A 9 -16.87 -8.79 18.20
C VAL A 9 -15.36 -8.50 18.28
N PHE A 10 -14.93 -7.26 18.07
CA PHE A 10 -13.52 -6.88 18.21
C PHE A 10 -13.00 -7.04 19.65
N SER A 11 -13.78 -6.67 20.66
CA SER A 11 -13.43 -6.89 22.07
C SER A 11 -13.35 -8.38 22.41
N LEU A 12 -14.25 -9.20 21.87
CA LEU A 12 -14.22 -10.65 22.06
C LEU A 12 -12.99 -11.27 21.39
N LEU A 13 -12.68 -10.86 20.16
CA LEU A 13 -11.44 -11.26 19.49
C LEU A 13 -10.22 -10.84 20.31
N ALA A 14 -10.19 -9.60 20.80
CA ALA A 14 -9.07 -9.12 21.61
C ALA A 14 -8.85 -9.99 22.86
N LEU A 15 -9.91 -10.38 23.57
CA LEU A 15 -9.79 -11.28 24.73
C LEU A 15 -9.24 -12.67 24.35
N VAL A 16 -9.71 -13.24 23.23
CA VAL A 16 -9.22 -14.54 22.74
C VAL A 16 -7.74 -14.45 22.32
N PHE A 17 -7.32 -13.37 21.67
CA PHE A 17 -5.94 -13.17 21.26
C PHE A 17 -5.01 -12.86 22.44
N VAL A 18 -5.46 -12.13 23.47
CA VAL A 18 -4.62 -11.81 24.64
C VAL A 18 -4.15 -13.09 25.36
N ALA A 19 -5.03 -14.08 25.51
CA ALA A 19 -4.64 -15.38 26.10
C ALA A 19 -3.59 -16.13 25.27
N GLN A 20 -3.55 -15.94 23.94
CA GLN A 20 -2.50 -16.48 23.08
C GLN A 20 -1.21 -15.66 23.13
N THR A 21 -1.26 -14.37 23.49
CA THR A 21 -0.06 -13.50 23.55
C THR A 21 0.82 -13.73 24.79
N GLU A 22 0.29 -14.30 25.88
CA GLU A 22 1.11 -14.61 27.07
C GLU A 22 2.14 -15.72 26.79
N ALA A 23 1.86 -16.60 25.82
CA ALA A 23 2.91 -17.43 25.25
C ALA A 23 3.78 -16.53 24.36
N GLN A 24 4.82 -15.93 24.96
CA GLN A 24 5.94 -15.24 24.31
C GLN A 24 6.59 -16.17 23.27
N ASN A 25 5.92 -16.35 22.14
CA ASN A 25 6.44 -17.14 21.06
C ASN A 25 7.42 -16.23 20.31
N PRO A 26 8.71 -16.59 20.21
CA PRO A 26 9.68 -15.80 19.44
C PRO A 26 9.24 -15.56 17.99
N ILE A 27 8.37 -16.42 17.44
CA ILE A 27 7.73 -16.23 16.14
C ILE A 27 6.89 -14.95 16.09
N TRP A 28 6.15 -14.64 17.17
CA TRP A 28 5.29 -13.46 17.24
C TRP A 28 6.10 -12.16 17.33
N GLU A 29 7.15 -12.15 18.14
CA GLU A 29 8.08 -11.01 18.23
C GLU A 29 8.76 -10.74 16.87
N ASN A 30 9.19 -11.79 16.18
CA ASN A 30 9.76 -11.65 14.84
C ASN A 30 8.72 -11.13 13.84
N TRP A 31 7.50 -11.69 13.86
CA TRP A 31 6.40 -11.23 13.01
C TRP A 31 6.08 -9.74 13.25
N LEU A 32 6.02 -9.30 14.52
CA LEU A 32 5.81 -7.90 14.87
C LEU A 32 6.95 -7.00 14.38
N ALA A 33 8.20 -7.43 14.53
CA ALA A 33 9.36 -6.69 14.03
C ALA A 33 9.31 -6.52 12.50
N CYS A 34 9.00 -7.59 11.76
CA CYS A 34 8.84 -7.56 10.31
C CYS A 34 7.70 -6.63 9.87
N ASN A 35 6.55 -6.72 10.52
CA ASN A 35 5.41 -5.84 10.24
C ASN A 35 5.73 -4.38 10.57
N ARG A 36 6.52 -4.10 11.62
CA ARG A 36 6.97 -2.74 11.94
C ARG A 36 7.85 -2.14 10.84
N ILE A 37 8.68 -2.94 10.19
CA ILE A 37 9.48 -2.50 9.04
C ILE A 37 8.56 -2.28 7.82
N GLY A 38 7.67 -3.22 7.53
CA GLY A 38 6.73 -3.13 6.40
C GLY A 38 5.78 -1.93 6.50
N THR A 39 5.23 -1.67 7.69
CA THR A 39 4.37 -0.51 7.95
C THR A 39 5.12 0.81 7.82
N LYS A 40 6.38 0.90 8.28
CA LYS A 40 7.22 2.08 8.04
C LYS A 40 7.50 2.28 6.55
N ALA A 41 7.80 1.22 5.81
CA ALA A 41 8.01 1.27 4.37
C ALA A 41 6.78 1.78 3.62
N LEU A 42 5.60 1.24 3.94
CA LEU A 42 4.32 1.68 3.40
C LEU A 42 4.02 3.14 3.75
N ALA A 43 4.24 3.55 5.00
CA ALA A 43 4.03 4.93 5.43
C ALA A 43 4.95 5.89 4.67
N SER A 44 6.22 5.53 4.45
CA SER A 44 7.13 6.31 3.59
C SER A 44 6.63 6.39 2.16
N LEU A 45 6.21 5.27 1.57
CA LEU A 45 5.70 5.24 0.20
C LEU A 45 4.44 6.11 0.05
N LEU A 46 3.50 6.03 1.00
CA LEU A 46 2.27 6.82 0.98
C LEU A 46 2.54 8.34 1.07
N ARG A 47 3.55 8.76 1.85
CA ARG A 47 3.95 10.17 1.93
C ARG A 47 4.43 10.70 0.58
N GLU A 48 5.22 9.90 -0.14
CA GLU A 48 5.74 10.27 -1.45
C GLU A 48 4.73 10.03 -2.59
N THR A 49 3.70 9.21 -2.36
CA THR A 49 2.72 8.85 -3.41
C THR A 49 1.97 10.06 -3.93
N ILE A 50 1.56 11.00 -3.07
CA ILE A 50 0.76 12.18 -3.48
C ILE A 50 1.52 13.04 -4.52
N PRO A 51 2.74 13.54 -4.24
CA PRO A 51 3.49 14.32 -5.22
C PRO A 51 3.87 13.49 -6.45
N THR A 52 4.24 12.22 -6.27
CA THR A 52 4.59 11.33 -7.38
C THR A 52 3.41 11.11 -8.34
N VAL A 53 2.20 10.88 -7.82
CA VAL A 53 0.99 10.72 -8.65
C VAL A 53 0.67 12.01 -9.40
N ARG A 54 0.80 13.18 -8.77
CA ARG A 54 0.61 14.47 -9.47
C ARG A 54 1.59 14.64 -10.63
N ASN A 55 2.87 14.38 -10.40
CA ASN A 55 3.90 14.46 -11.45
C ASN A 55 3.63 13.44 -12.57
N LEU A 56 3.20 12.22 -12.21
CA LEU A 56 2.83 11.20 -13.17
C LEU A 56 1.63 11.63 -14.03
N LEU A 57 0.57 12.17 -13.42
CA LEU A 57 -0.60 12.66 -14.16
C LEU A 57 -0.25 13.80 -15.11
N ASN A 58 0.57 14.76 -14.66
CA ASN A 58 1.06 15.84 -15.51
C ASN A 58 1.92 15.31 -16.68
N CYS A 59 2.76 14.30 -16.44
CA CYS A 59 3.60 13.72 -17.49
C CYS A 59 2.80 12.90 -18.52
N ILE A 60 1.78 12.16 -18.06
CA ILE A 60 0.89 11.40 -18.94
C ILE A 60 -0.01 12.33 -19.77
N ASP A 61 -0.17 13.59 -19.35
CA ASP A 61 -1.14 14.55 -19.92
C ASP A 61 -2.54 13.92 -19.96
N PHE A 62 -2.95 13.39 -18.81
CA PHE A 62 -4.25 12.72 -18.68
C PHE A 62 -5.34 13.75 -18.37
N ASN A 63 -6.15 14.05 -19.38
CA ASN A 63 -7.38 14.82 -19.21
C ASN A 63 -8.57 13.86 -19.01
N PRO A 64 -9.13 13.76 -17.79
CA PRO A 64 -10.33 12.96 -17.58
C PRO A 64 -11.50 13.53 -18.40
N PRO A 65 -12.37 12.69 -18.98
CA PRO A 65 -13.59 13.17 -19.62
C PRO A 65 -14.49 13.89 -18.60
N THR A 66 -15.18 14.95 -19.04
CA THR A 66 -16.03 15.79 -18.17
C THR A 66 -17.25 15.04 -17.63
N ASP A 67 -17.74 14.04 -18.36
CA ASP A 67 -18.88 13.21 -18.00
C ASP A 67 -18.46 11.76 -17.70
N ILE A 68 -17.68 11.58 -16.62
CA ILE A 68 -17.47 10.26 -16.05
C ILE A 68 -18.71 9.96 -15.21
N GLY A 69 -19.70 9.30 -15.81
CA GLY A 69 -20.91 8.92 -15.10
C GLY A 69 -20.61 8.24 -13.74
N ASN A 70 -21.52 8.36 -12.78
CA ASN A 70 -21.28 7.92 -11.40
C ASN A 70 -21.20 6.38 -11.20
N SER A 71 -21.29 5.60 -12.28
CA SER A 71 -21.26 4.13 -12.21
C SER A 71 -19.86 3.61 -11.86
N TYR A 72 -19.80 2.46 -11.18
CA TYR A 72 -18.55 1.76 -10.90
C TYR A 72 -17.78 1.42 -12.19
N LEU A 73 -18.50 1.01 -13.25
CA LEU A 73 -17.92 0.67 -14.55
C LEU A 73 -17.29 1.89 -15.23
N SER A 74 -17.92 3.07 -15.13
CA SER A 74 -17.37 4.32 -15.67
C SER A 74 -16.05 4.70 -15.00
N LYS A 75 -15.96 4.53 -13.67
CA LYS A 75 -14.72 4.76 -12.93
C LYS A 75 -13.65 3.75 -13.30
N LEU A 76 -14.01 2.47 -13.41
CA LEU A 76 -13.07 1.43 -13.83
C LEU A 76 -12.51 1.71 -15.24
N LYS A 77 -13.37 2.13 -16.18
CA LYS A 77 -12.95 2.54 -17.53
C LYS A 77 -11.97 3.72 -17.47
N LEU A 78 -12.20 4.70 -16.61
CA LEU A 78 -11.28 5.82 -16.41
C LEU A 78 -9.90 5.36 -15.94
N TYR A 79 -9.85 4.50 -14.92
CA TYR A 79 -8.60 3.93 -14.43
C TYR A 79 -7.88 3.11 -15.51
N TYR A 80 -8.63 2.34 -16.30
CA TYR A 80 -8.08 1.59 -17.42
C TYR A 80 -7.45 2.51 -18.47
N GLU A 81 -8.12 3.59 -18.91
CA GLU A 81 -7.55 4.53 -19.88
C GLU A 81 -6.32 5.25 -19.33
N LEU A 82 -6.33 5.61 -18.04
CA LEU A 82 -5.16 6.20 -17.38
C LEU A 82 -3.96 5.25 -17.39
N VAL A 83 -4.17 3.99 -16.99
CA VAL A 83 -3.12 2.96 -16.96
C VAL A 83 -2.65 2.63 -18.38
N LYS A 84 -3.56 2.48 -19.33
CA LYS A 84 -3.25 2.23 -20.75
C LYS A 84 -2.37 3.33 -21.33
N ARG A 85 -2.72 4.60 -21.14
CA ARG A 85 -1.91 5.73 -21.62
C ARG A 85 -0.55 5.79 -20.93
N GLY A 86 -0.51 5.56 -19.61
CA GLY A 86 0.74 5.52 -18.85
C GLY A 86 1.67 4.37 -19.27
N ALA A 87 1.11 3.19 -19.53
CA ALA A 87 1.88 1.97 -19.78
C ALA A 87 2.17 1.70 -21.27
N LEU A 88 1.42 2.26 -22.21
CA LEU A 88 1.63 2.04 -23.65
C LEU A 88 2.15 3.29 -24.36
N ASP A 89 1.56 4.46 -24.09
CA ASP A 89 1.86 5.68 -24.84
C ASP A 89 2.98 6.51 -24.21
N LYS A 90 3.06 6.52 -22.88
CA LYS A 90 3.97 7.37 -22.08
C LYS A 90 4.74 6.58 -21.02
N THR A 91 5.23 5.39 -21.37
CA THR A 91 6.00 4.49 -20.47
C THR A 91 7.11 5.20 -19.69
N GLN A 92 7.82 6.12 -20.34
CA GLN A 92 8.86 6.94 -19.72
C GLN A 92 8.41 7.70 -18.46
N CYS A 93 7.13 8.09 -18.38
CA CYS A 93 6.55 8.76 -17.23
C CYS A 93 6.45 7.84 -16.01
N LEU A 94 6.39 6.52 -16.19
CA LEU A 94 6.36 5.55 -15.09
C LEU A 94 7.75 5.21 -14.55
N ILE A 95 8.80 5.40 -15.35
CA ILE A 95 10.17 5.04 -14.99
C ILE A 95 10.66 5.87 -13.78
N VAL A 96 10.38 7.17 -13.76
CA VAL A 96 10.82 8.05 -12.66
C VAL A 96 10.14 7.71 -11.32
N PRO A 97 8.79 7.65 -11.24
CA PRO A 97 8.09 7.15 -10.05
C PRO A 97 8.58 5.79 -9.57
N LEU A 98 8.80 4.85 -10.50
CA LEU A 98 9.23 3.51 -10.16
C LEU A 98 10.65 3.52 -9.57
N LYS A 99 11.57 4.27 -10.19
CA LYS A 99 12.96 4.42 -9.70
C LYS A 99 12.99 5.04 -8.31
N GLU A 100 12.20 6.08 -8.06
CA GLU A 100 12.13 6.72 -6.74
C GLU A 100 11.49 5.78 -5.70
N SER A 101 10.47 5.01 -6.08
CA SER A 101 9.87 4.00 -5.20
C SER A 101 10.88 2.93 -4.80
N VAL A 102 11.67 2.41 -5.76
CA VAL A 102 12.74 1.45 -5.49
C VAL A 102 13.81 2.06 -4.58
N ARG A 103 14.23 3.31 -4.84
CA ARG A 103 15.20 4.02 -4.00
C ARG A 103 14.71 4.17 -2.57
N LEU A 104 13.43 4.53 -2.39
CA LEU A 104 12.79 4.70 -1.09
C LEU A 104 12.64 3.38 -0.33
N LEU A 105 12.29 2.30 -1.03
CA LEU A 105 12.08 0.98 -0.44
C LEU A 105 13.37 0.22 -0.15
N ARG A 106 14.46 0.51 -0.86
CA ARG A 106 15.77 -0.16 -0.71
C ARG A 106 16.23 -0.34 0.75
N PRO A 107 16.26 0.70 1.62
CA PRO A 107 16.67 0.52 3.01
C PRO A 107 15.73 -0.42 3.80
N TYR A 108 14.43 -0.42 3.49
CA TYR A 108 13.45 -1.28 4.16
C TYR A 108 13.59 -2.73 3.73
N VAL A 109 13.82 -3.00 2.44
CA VAL A 109 14.10 -4.35 1.94
C VAL A 109 15.35 -4.93 2.61
N LYS A 110 16.43 -4.15 2.68
CA LYS A 110 17.66 -4.55 3.39
C LYS A 110 17.40 -4.83 4.88
N SER A 111 16.55 -4.01 5.51
CA SER A 111 16.16 -4.24 6.90
C SER A 111 15.32 -5.51 7.06
N LEU A 112 14.42 -5.83 6.13
CA LEU A 112 13.64 -7.08 6.17
C LEU A 112 14.54 -8.31 6.01
N GLU A 113 15.50 -8.25 5.10
CA GLU A 113 16.50 -9.29 4.88
C GLU A 113 17.37 -9.51 6.13
N THR A 114 17.89 -8.43 6.74
CA THR A 114 18.71 -8.51 7.96
C THR A 114 17.93 -9.11 9.14
N ASN A 115 16.62 -8.88 9.22
CA ASN A 115 15.75 -9.45 10.25
C ASN A 115 15.15 -10.81 9.86
N LYS A 116 15.62 -11.44 8.77
CA LYS A 116 15.12 -12.74 8.27
C LYS A 116 13.60 -12.78 8.07
N CYS A 117 13.02 -11.66 7.65
CA CYS A 117 11.58 -11.53 7.43
C CYS A 117 11.11 -12.08 6.07
N LEU A 118 12.02 -12.21 5.10
CA LEU A 118 11.69 -12.51 3.71
C LEU A 118 11.47 -14.00 3.42
N GLY A 119 11.64 -14.86 4.42
CA GLY A 119 11.65 -16.31 4.23
C GLY A 119 12.91 -16.75 3.48
N GLU A 120 13.76 -17.51 4.17
CA GLU A 120 14.64 -18.50 3.54
C GLU A 120 14.17 -19.88 4.00
#